data_AF-A0A818Q1A5-F1
#
_entry.id   AF-A0A818Q1A5-F1
#
_cell.length_a   1.000
_cell.length_b   1.000
_cell.length_c   1.000
_cell.angle_alpha   90.00
_cell.angle_beta   90.00
_cell.angle_gamma   90.00
#
_symmetry.space_group_name_H-M   'P 1'
#
loop_
_entity.id
_entity.type
_entity.pdbx_description
1 polymer ?
#
loop_
_entity_poly.entity_id
_entity_poly.type
_entity_poly.pdbx_seq_one_letter_code
_entity_poly.pdbx_strand_id
1 'polypeptide(L)' 'MHYEPDAFSFNGRPTIESLQPNVTFGQRFNMSAIDILEVRLFYNCSSSGVTFSPMPTTTTGCIEFLVLDV' A
#
# COMPACT_ATOMS: atom_id res chain seq x y z
N MET A 1 -2.51 5.69 -2.48
CA MET A 1 -1.47 5.79 -3.53
C MET A 1 -0.84 7.20 -3.69
N HIS A 2 -0.65 7.97 -2.61
CA HIS A 2 -0.22 9.37 -2.71
C HIS A 2 1.31 9.52 -2.53
N TYR A 3 1.92 10.52 -3.17
CA TYR A 3 3.34 10.85 -2.98
C TYR A 3 3.63 11.42 -1.59
N GLU A 4 4.90 11.46 -1.20
CA GLU A 4 5.35 12.11 0.05
C GLU A 4 5.45 13.65 -0.10
N PRO A 5 5.46 14.42 1.01
CA PRO A 5 5.44 15.89 0.96
C PRO A 5 6.60 16.52 0.18
N ASP A 6 7.78 15.93 0.23
CA ASP A 6 9.02 16.39 -0.38
C ASP A 6 9.33 15.68 -1.71
N ALA A 7 8.36 15.01 -2.30
CA ALA A 7 8.54 14.29 -3.55
C ALA A 7 9.10 15.21 -4.65
N PHE A 8 10.18 14.76 -5.29
CA PHE A 8 10.91 15.49 -6.33
C PHE A 8 11.51 16.83 -5.90
N SER A 9 11.62 17.08 -4.59
CA SER A 9 12.27 18.27 -4.07
C SER A 9 13.77 18.25 -4.33
N PHE A 10 14.29 19.35 -4.87
CA PHE A 10 15.74 19.54 -5.03
C PHE A 10 16.42 19.96 -3.70
N ASN A 11 15.68 20.61 -2.81
CA ASN A 11 16.23 21.26 -1.61
C ASN A 11 15.63 20.70 -0.30
N GLY A 12 14.93 19.56 -0.37
CA GLY A 12 14.29 18.92 0.78
C GLY A 12 13.11 19.72 1.36
N ARG A 13 12.64 20.76 0.66
CA ARG A 13 11.41 21.47 1.05
C ARG A 13 10.19 20.73 0.50
N PRO A 14 9.04 20.79 1.20
CA PRO A 14 7.81 20.21 0.67
C PRO A 14 7.46 20.84 -0.68
N THR A 15 7.12 19.99 -1.64
CA THR A 15 6.58 20.37 -2.96
C THR A 15 5.07 20.19 -2.98
N ILE A 16 4.53 19.39 -2.05
CA ILE A 16 3.11 19.11 -1.87
C ILE A 16 2.75 19.42 -0.41
N GLU A 17 1.80 20.33 -0.20
CA GLU A 17 1.30 20.71 1.13
C GLU A 17 -0.22 20.51 1.22
N SER A 18 -0.69 19.94 2.33
CA SER A 18 -2.13 19.74 2.57
C SER A 18 -2.79 21.05 3.01
N LEU A 19 -3.95 21.36 2.42
CA LEU A 19 -4.78 22.50 2.87
C LEU A 19 -5.42 22.25 4.24
N GLN A 20 -5.61 20.97 4.59
CA GLN A 20 -6.13 20.56 5.89
C GLN A 20 -4.97 20.30 6.86
N PRO A 21 -5.10 20.69 8.14
CA PRO A 21 -4.09 20.41 9.14
C PRO A 21 -4.04 18.92 9.49
N ASN A 22 -2.86 18.44 9.91
CA ASN A 22 -2.64 17.08 10.44
C ASN A 22 -3.01 15.93 9.49
N VAL A 23 -2.89 16.12 8.19
CA VAL A 23 -3.10 15.04 7.20
C VAL A 23 -1.79 14.28 6.98
N THR A 24 -1.85 12.97 7.11
CA THR A 24 -0.74 12.06 6.77
C THR A 24 -0.92 11.53 5.36
N PHE A 25 0.08 11.72 4.51
CA PHE A 25 0.12 11.22 3.14
C PHE A 25 1.53 10.75 2.76
N GLY A 26 1.68 10.00 1.67
CA GLY A 26 2.97 9.42 1.29
C GLY A 26 3.33 8.08 1.93
N GLN A 27 2.42 7.45 2.68
CA GLN A 27 2.69 6.17 3.32
C GLN A 27 2.96 5.05 2.30
N ARG A 28 3.86 4.12 2.67
CA ARG A 28 4.27 2.97 1.83
C ARG A 28 4.16 1.61 2.52
N PHE A 29 3.54 1.56 3.69
CA PHE A 29 3.49 0.33 4.48
C PHE A 29 2.50 -0.68 3.89
N ASN A 30 1.32 -0.21 3.50
CA ASN A 30 0.24 -1.03 2.94
C ASN A 30 -0.65 -0.17 2.02
N MET A 31 -1.55 -0.78 1.24
CA MET A 31 -2.59 -0.01 0.56
C MET A 31 -3.57 0.59 1.58
N SER A 32 -4.07 1.81 1.33
CA SER A 32 -5.12 2.35 2.19
C SER A 32 -6.44 1.58 1.99
N ALA A 33 -7.31 1.60 2.99
CA ALA A 33 -8.64 0.98 2.87
C ALA A 33 -9.45 1.52 1.68
N ILE A 34 -9.24 2.80 1.34
CA ILE A 34 -9.89 3.45 0.19
C ILE A 34 -9.29 2.93 -1.12
N ASP A 35 -7.97 2.87 -1.26
CA ASP A 35 -7.33 2.31 -2.46
C ASP A 35 -7.82 0.87 -2.71
N ILE A 36 -7.92 0.04 -1.67
CA ILE A 36 -8.42 -1.34 -1.76
C ILE A 36 -9.89 -1.38 -2.22
N LEU A 37 -10.72 -0.47 -1.68
CA LEU A 37 -12.13 -0.36 -2.06
C LEU A 37 -12.29 0.05 -3.52
N GLU A 38 -11.52 1.04 -3.99
CA GLU A 38 -11.53 1.48 -5.38
C GLU A 38 -11.17 0.35 -6.34
N VAL A 39 -10.11 -0.41 -6.04
CA VAL A 39 -9.72 -1.59 -6.85
C VAL A 39 -10.82 -2.65 -6.85
N ARG A 40 -11.43 -2.93 -5.69
CA ARG A 40 -12.54 -3.90 -5.58
C ARG A 40 -13.73 -3.50 -6.44
N LEU A 41 -14.11 -2.21 -6.39
CA LEU A 41 -15.20 -1.67 -7.19
C LEU A 41 -14.87 -1.74 -8.69
N PHE A 42 -13.64 -1.38 -9.07
CA PHE A 42 -13.20 -1.39 -10.46
C PHE A 42 -13.26 -2.78 -11.10
N TYR A 43 -12.85 -3.82 -10.37
CA TYR A 43 -12.88 -5.21 -10.86
C TYR A 43 -14.15 -5.98 -10.50
N ASN A 44 -15.15 -5.34 -9.88
CA ASN A 44 -16.37 -5.97 -9.39
C ASN A 44 -16.10 -7.22 -8.51
N CYS A 45 -15.08 -7.13 -7.66
CA CYS A 45 -14.75 -8.21 -6.75
C CYS A 45 -15.82 -8.29 -5.64
N SER A 46 -16.43 -9.47 -5.44
CA SER A 46 -17.34 -9.69 -4.32
C SER A 46 -16.57 -9.65 -2.99
N SER A 47 -17.23 -9.24 -1.90
CA SER A 47 -16.61 -9.15 -0.56
C SER A 47 -16.07 -10.49 -0.03
N SER A 48 -16.49 -11.60 -0.63
CA SER A 48 -15.80 -12.88 -0.55
C SER A 48 -14.54 -12.76 -1.37
N GLY A 49 -13.48 -12.23 -0.73
CA GLY A 49 -12.14 -12.33 -1.29
C GLY A 49 -11.99 -13.76 -1.78
N VAL A 50 -11.70 -13.93 -3.07
CA VAL A 50 -11.14 -15.18 -3.52
C VAL A 50 -9.93 -15.36 -2.61
N THR A 51 -10.05 -16.26 -1.62
CA THR A 51 -8.88 -16.96 -1.14
C THR A 51 -8.37 -17.59 -2.42
N PHE A 52 -7.39 -16.95 -3.06
CA PHE A 52 -6.53 -17.69 -3.95
C PHE A 52 -6.12 -18.89 -3.10
N SER A 53 -6.69 -20.06 -3.42
CA SER A 53 -6.32 -21.32 -2.79
C SER A 53 -4.81 -21.26 -2.67
N PRO A 54 -4.21 -21.48 -1.48
CA PRO A 54 -2.79 -21.28 -1.29
C PRO A 54 -2.11 -21.86 -2.51
N MET A 55 -1.49 -20.96 -3.30
CA MET A 55 -0.80 -21.34 -4.51
C MET A 55 0.01 -22.57 -4.11
N PRO A 56 -0.16 -23.73 -4.77
CA PRO A 56 0.49 -24.95 -4.32
C PRO A 56 1.94 -24.59 -4.12
N THR A 57 2.36 -24.60 -2.86
CA THR A 57 3.68 -24.13 -2.47
C THR A 57 4.60 -25.16 -3.05
N THR A 58 5.10 -24.89 -4.26
CA THR A 58 6.27 -25.57 -4.76
C THR A 58 7.41 -25.02 -3.92
N THR A 59 7.56 -25.64 -2.76
CA THR A 59 8.79 -25.66 -1.98
C THR A 59 9.92 -25.97 -2.92
N THR A 60 10.75 -24.97 -3.23
CA THR A 60 12.22 -25.06 -3.33
C THR A 60 12.76 -23.67 -3.64
N GLY A 61 13.37 -23.03 -2.65
CA GLY A 61 14.34 -21.95 -2.87
C GLY A 61 13.90 -20.55 -2.44
N CYS A 62 14.17 -20.25 -1.16
CA CYS A 62 14.59 -18.94 -0.62
C CYS A 62 13.77 -17.69 -0.98
N ILE A 63 12.95 -17.22 -0.03
CA ILE A 63 13.12 -15.89 0.59
C ILE A 63 12.40 -15.89 1.94
N GLU A 64 13.14 -15.93 3.04
CA GLU A 64 12.62 -15.47 4.34
C GLU A 64 12.33 -13.97 4.22
N PHE A 65 11.06 -13.57 4.34
CA PHE A 65 10.74 -12.30 4.95
C PHE A 65 10.12 -12.61 6.30
N LEU A 66 10.99 -12.75 7.29
CA LEU A 66 10.63 -12.87 8.69
C LEU A 66 9.95 -11.56 9.09
N VAL A 67 8.62 -11.57 9.17
CA VAL A 67 7.88 -10.57 9.96
C VAL A 67 8.21 -10.86 11.42
N LEU A 68 9.11 -10.07 11.96
CA LEU A 68 9.35 -9.99 13.39
C LEU A 68 8.23 -9.12 13.96
N ASP A 69 7.21 -9.78 14.50
CA ASP A 69 6.31 -9.19 15.49
C ASP A 69 7.10 -8.97 16.79
N VAL A 70 7.58 -7.73 16.99
CA VAL A 70 7.75 -7.07 18.30
C VAL A 70 7.37 -5.60 18.15
#